data_AF-A0A0P9LEW7-F1
#
_entry.id   AF-A0A0P9LEW7-F1
#
_cell.length_a   1.000
_cell.length_b   1.000
_cell.length_c   1.000
_cell.angle_alpha   90.00
_cell.angle_beta   90.00
_cell.angle_gamma   90.00
#
_symmetry.space_group_name_H-M   'P 1'
#
loop_
_entity.id
_entity.type
_entity.pdbx_description
1 polymer ?
#
loop_
_entity_poly.entity_id
_entity_poly.type
_entity_poly.pdbx_seq_one_letter_code
_entity_poly.pdbx_strand_id
1 'polypeptide(L)'
;MNTPVNPAALAIQNDTATLQEKIRAFLVSELAEWSIDPDNVYINGVNDPAEGVVISSASLTAEASTRVFEKDAPSYSTRTAGLFTVAYSYADKHRLGAPDLAKVGEVIGQLVRDLG
;
A
#
# COMPACT_ATOMS: atom_id res chain seq x y z
N MET A 1 -24.77 -19.77 22.41
CA MET A 1 -23.80 -20.86 22.14
C MET A 1 -22.49 -20.19 21.83
N ASN A 2 -21.45 -20.41 22.64
CA ASN A 2 -20.15 -19.79 22.43
C ASN A 2 -19.32 -20.75 21.57
N THR A 3 -19.03 -20.35 20.33
CA THR A 3 -18.16 -21.13 19.46
C THR A 3 -16.79 -21.26 20.14
N PRO A 4 -16.24 -22.47 20.31
CA PRO A 4 -14.90 -22.63 20.86
C PRO A 4 -13.91 -21.90 19.96
N VAL A 5 -13.30 -20.84 20.46
CA VAL A 5 -12.22 -20.13 19.76
C VAL A 5 -10.94 -20.95 19.89
N ASN A 6 -10.31 -21.27 18.76
CA ASN A 6 -9.02 -21.94 18.71
C ASN A 6 -7.92 -20.94 19.14
N PRO A 7 -7.18 -21.20 20.23
CA PRO A 7 -6.14 -20.28 20.71
C PRO A 7 -5.05 -19.98 19.67
N ALA A 8 -4.71 -20.95 18.81
CA ALA A 8 -3.72 -20.75 17.75
C ALA A 8 -4.24 -19.81 16.65
N ALA A 9 -5.53 -19.89 16.32
CA ALA A 9 -6.15 -18.98 15.36
C ALA A 9 -6.19 -17.54 15.90
N LEU A 10 -6.47 -17.38 17.19
CA LEU A 10 -6.42 -16.06 17.86
C LEU A 10 -5.00 -15.47 17.90
N ALA A 11 -3.98 -16.31 18.15
CA ALA A 11 -2.58 -15.86 18.13
C ALA A 11 -2.17 -15.36 16.74
N ILE A 12 -2.46 -16.12 15.68
CA ILE A 12 -2.18 -15.71 14.30
C ILE A 12 -2.91 -14.42 13.93
N GLN A 13 -4.16 -14.26 14.36
CA GLN A 13 -4.94 -13.04 14.13
C GLN A 13 -4.30 -11.83 14.83
N ASN A 14 -3.87 -11.98 16.08
CA ASN A 14 -3.19 -10.92 16.82
C ASN A 14 -1.83 -10.57 16.20
N ASP A 15 -1.05 -11.59 15.78
CA ASP A 15 0.23 -11.38 15.12
C ASP A 15 0.06 -10.67 13.76
N THR A 16 -0.99 -11.01 13.01
CA THR A 16 -1.31 -10.35 11.74
C THR A 16 -1.78 -8.91 11.95
N ALA A 17 -2.65 -8.68 12.94
CA ALA A 17 -3.13 -7.34 13.29
C ALA A 17 -1.97 -6.43 13.73
N THR A 18 -1.07 -6.94 14.58
CA THR A 18 0.10 -6.19 15.04
C THR A 18 1.10 -5.91 13.90
N LEU A 19 1.23 -6.83 12.93
CA LEU A 19 2.03 -6.57 11.74
C LEU A 19 1.42 -5.45 10.87
N GLN A 20 0.11 -5.50 10.61
CA GLN A 20 -0.58 -4.45 9.84
C GLN A 20 -0.49 -3.09 10.52
N GLU A 21 -0.62 -3.04 11.85
CA GLU A 21 -0.44 -1.81 12.64
C GLU A 21 0.99 -1.26 12.53
N LYS A 22 2.02 -2.11 12.58
CA LYS A 22 3.42 -1.69 12.38
C LYS A 22 3.64 -1.11 10.98
N ILE A 23 3.12 -1.78 9.95
CA ILE A 23 3.21 -1.31 8.56
C ILE A 23 2.53 0.05 8.43
N ARG A 24 1.29 0.19 8.92
CA ARG A 24 0.55 1.45 8.88
C ARG A 24 1.29 2.56 9.63
N ALA A 25 1.75 2.31 10.84
CA ALA A 25 2.45 3.29 11.66
C ALA A 25 3.74 3.80 10.99
N PHE A 26 4.51 2.88 10.38
CA PHE A 26 5.69 3.24 9.61
C PHE A 26 5.35 4.12 8.41
N LEU A 27 4.35 3.73 7.61
CA LEU A 27 3.92 4.53 6.45
C LEU A 27 3.43 5.93 6.85
N VAL A 28 2.63 6.04 7.92
CA VAL A 28 2.17 7.34 8.44
C VAL A 28 3.36 8.21 8.85
N SER A 29 4.37 7.64 9.51
CA SER A 29 5.58 8.36 9.90
C SER A 29 6.39 8.84 8.70
N GLU A 30 6.70 7.94 7.77
CA GLU A 30 7.55 8.24 6.62
C GLU A 30 6.90 9.16 5.59
N LEU A 31 5.57 9.17 5.52
CA LEU A 31 4.80 9.98 4.57
C LEU A 31 4.16 11.23 5.19
N ALA A 32 4.45 11.51 6.48
CA ALA A 32 3.89 12.63 7.22
C ALA A 32 4.17 13.98 6.57
N GLU A 33 5.34 14.15 5.94
CA GLU A 33 5.73 15.39 5.24
C GLU A 33 4.72 15.78 4.15
N TRP A 34 4.11 14.81 3.48
CA TRP A 34 3.11 15.04 2.43
C TRP A 34 1.67 15.01 2.93
N SER A 35 1.46 14.87 4.25
CA SER A 35 0.12 14.74 4.85
C SER A 35 -0.70 13.60 4.22
N ILE A 36 -0.04 12.51 3.86
CA ILE A 36 -0.67 11.34 3.24
C ILE A 36 -1.22 10.40 4.31
N ASP A 37 -2.48 10.04 4.15
CA ASP A 37 -3.09 8.90 4.81
C ASP A 37 -2.89 7.65 3.94
N PRO A 38 -2.07 6.67 4.35
CA PRO A 38 -1.75 5.49 3.53
C PRO A 38 -2.93 4.56 3.27
N ASP A 39 -4.05 4.70 3.99
CA ASP A 39 -5.27 3.94 3.73
C ASP A 39 -6.17 4.60 2.68
N ASN A 40 -6.00 5.90 2.45
CA ASN A 40 -6.81 6.72 1.54
C ASN A 40 -6.03 7.23 0.32
N VAL A 41 -4.78 6.79 0.14
CA VAL A 41 -3.99 7.01 -1.06
C VAL A 41 -3.74 5.67 -1.74
N TYR A 42 -3.91 5.64 -3.05
CA TYR A 42 -3.92 4.45 -3.86
C TYR A 42 -2.84 4.49 -4.93
N ILE A 43 -2.15 3.38 -5.13
CA ILE A 43 -1.38 3.12 -6.35
C ILE A 43 -2.37 2.55 -7.36
N ASN A 44 -2.66 3.33 -8.40
CA ASN A 44 -3.49 2.88 -9.51
C ASN A 44 -2.60 2.61 -10.72
N GLY A 45 -2.73 1.40 -11.28
CA GLY A 45 -2.02 0.96 -12.47
C GLY A 45 -2.97 0.84 -13.66
N VAL A 46 -2.51 1.28 -14.82
CA VAL A 46 -3.18 1.16 -16.12
C VAL A 46 -2.39 0.23 -17.04
N ASN A 47 -3.07 -0.39 -18.00
CA ASN A 47 -2.38 -1.18 -19.03
C ASN A 47 -1.68 -0.27 -20.05
N ASP A 48 -2.41 0.73 -20.57
CA ASP A 48 -1.91 1.76 -21.47
C ASP A 48 -2.35 3.15 -20.95
N PRO A 49 -1.43 4.10 -20.72
CA PRO A 49 -1.77 5.46 -20.33
C PRO A 49 -2.67 6.20 -21.32
N ALA A 50 -2.61 5.86 -22.62
CA ALA A 50 -3.45 6.48 -23.64
C ALA A 50 -4.93 6.06 -23.52
N GLU A 51 -5.18 4.83 -23.05
CA GLU A 51 -6.54 4.33 -22.79
C GLU A 51 -7.06 4.75 -21.41
N GLY A 52 -6.15 4.93 -20.44
CA GLY A 52 -6.49 5.36 -19.08
C GLY A 52 -7.32 4.34 -18.28
N VAL A 53 -7.43 3.09 -18.77
CA VAL A 53 -8.18 2.02 -18.12
C VAL A 53 -7.37 1.46 -16.96
N VAL A 54 -7.87 1.67 -15.74
CA VAL A 54 -7.23 1.18 -14.51
C VAL A 54 -7.46 -0.33 -14.38
N ILE A 55 -6.38 -1.09 -14.28
CA ILE A 55 -6.36 -2.56 -14.14
C ILE A 55 -5.96 -3.02 -12.74
N SER A 56 -5.37 -2.14 -11.94
CA SER A 56 -5.00 -2.41 -10.55
C SER A 56 -5.18 -1.17 -9.69
N SER A 57 -5.58 -1.38 -8.45
CA SER A 57 -5.71 -0.32 -7.45
C SER A 57 -5.51 -0.94 -6.07
N ALA A 58 -4.56 -0.40 -5.30
CA ALA A 58 -4.32 -0.81 -3.92
C ALA A 58 -4.00 0.43 -3.08
N SER A 59 -4.51 0.50 -1.85
CA SER A 59 -4.06 1.53 -0.92
C SER A 59 -2.58 1.31 -0.57
N LEU A 60 -1.87 2.34 -0.12
CA LEU A 60 -0.47 2.20 0.28
C LEU A 60 -0.29 1.17 1.40
N THR A 61 -1.20 1.13 2.38
CA THR A 61 -1.19 0.12 3.44
C THR A 61 -1.39 -1.30 2.88
N ALA A 62 -2.34 -1.48 1.95
CA ALA A 62 -2.64 -2.79 1.37
C ALA A 62 -1.48 -3.29 0.50
N GLU A 63 -0.94 -2.43 -0.36
CA GLU A 63 0.22 -2.73 -1.18
C GLU A 63 1.43 -3.11 -0.31
N ALA A 64 1.76 -2.29 0.71
CA ALA A 64 2.88 -2.57 1.59
C ALA A 64 2.71 -3.90 2.34
N SER A 65 1.49 -4.21 2.79
CA SER A 65 1.18 -5.48 3.45
C SER A 65 1.42 -6.67 2.53
N THR A 66 0.96 -6.59 1.27
CA THR A 66 1.21 -7.62 0.26
C THR A 66 2.70 -7.80 0.01
N ARG A 67 3.44 -6.71 -0.20
CA ARG A 67 4.88 -6.76 -0.48
C ARG A 67 5.70 -7.34 0.67
N VAL A 68 5.39 -6.96 1.91
CA VAL A 68 6.01 -7.53 3.11
C VAL A 68 5.72 -9.02 3.20
N PHE A 69 4.46 -9.42 3.00
CA PHE A 69 4.06 -10.83 3.04
C PHE A 69 4.75 -11.67 1.95
N GLU A 70 4.84 -11.15 0.73
CA GLU A 70 5.47 -11.81 -0.42
C GLU A 70 7.00 -11.75 -0.38
N LYS A 71 7.57 -10.93 0.52
CA LYS A 71 9.01 -10.63 0.62
C LYS A 71 9.58 -10.08 -0.68
N ASP A 72 8.77 -9.30 -1.39
CA ASP A 72 9.08 -8.77 -2.71
C ASP A 72 9.07 -7.24 -2.66
N ALA A 73 10.22 -6.62 -2.92
CA ALA A 73 10.32 -5.17 -2.95
C ALA A 73 9.70 -4.64 -4.26
N PRO A 74 8.82 -3.63 -4.18
CA PRO A 74 8.11 -3.16 -5.37
C PRO A 74 9.03 -2.42 -6.34
N SER A 75 8.72 -2.54 -7.63
CA SER A 75 9.27 -1.72 -8.71
C SER A 75 8.12 -1.18 -9.56
N TYR A 76 7.80 0.10 -9.40
CA TYR A 76 6.68 0.73 -10.09
C TYR A 76 7.13 1.39 -11.39
N SER A 77 6.36 1.17 -12.45
CA SER A 77 6.52 1.91 -13.71
C SER A 77 5.82 3.26 -13.61
N THR A 78 6.58 4.35 -13.65
CA THR A 78 6.04 5.73 -13.65
C THR A 78 5.21 6.05 -14.90
N ARG A 79 5.35 5.25 -15.97
CA ARG A 79 4.53 5.35 -17.16
C ARG A 79 3.12 4.82 -16.92
N THR A 80 3.01 3.68 -16.25
CA THR A 80 1.76 2.90 -16.16
C THR A 80 1.15 2.87 -14.76
N ALA A 81 1.74 3.56 -13.79
CA ALA A 81 1.19 3.71 -12.46
C ALA A 81 1.25 5.17 -11.98
N GLY A 82 0.43 5.49 -10.99
CA GLY A 82 0.47 6.76 -10.28
C GLY A 82 -0.14 6.66 -8.89
N LEU A 83 0.05 7.72 -8.09
CA LEU A 83 -0.58 7.89 -6.79
C LEU A 83 -1.84 8.72 -6.93
N PHE A 84 -2.93 8.25 -6.32
CA PHE A 84 -4.24 8.88 -6.42
C PHE A 84 -4.98 8.90 -5.08
N THR A 85 -5.82 9.91 -4.88
CA THR A 85 -6.72 9.98 -3.71
C THR A 85 -8.00 9.15 -3.88
N VAL A 86 -8.23 8.61 -5.07
CA VAL A 86 -9.43 7.83 -5.40
C VAL A 86 -9.01 6.50 -6.03
N ALA A 87 -9.49 5.40 -5.46
CA ALA A 87 -9.29 4.07 -5.99
C ALA A 87 -9.86 3.94 -7.42
N TYR A 88 -9.22 3.12 -8.27
CA TYR A 88 -9.64 2.88 -9.65
C TYR A 88 -9.83 4.14 -10.52
N SER A 89 -9.12 5.22 -10.21
CA SER A 89 -9.16 6.45 -10.99
C SER A 89 -7.81 6.78 -11.62
N TYR A 90 -7.84 7.25 -12.86
CA TYR A 90 -6.66 7.78 -13.55
C TYR A 90 -6.82 9.25 -13.96
N ALA A 91 -7.80 9.95 -13.36
CA ALA A 91 -8.03 11.36 -13.65
C ALA A 91 -7.00 12.25 -12.94
N ASP A 92 -6.44 13.24 -13.65
CA ASP A 92 -5.40 14.12 -13.12
C ASP A 92 -5.82 14.87 -11.86
N LYS A 93 -7.10 15.23 -11.73
CA LYS A 93 -7.65 15.87 -10.52
C LYS A 93 -7.55 15.02 -9.25
N HIS A 94 -7.40 13.71 -9.39
CA HIS A 94 -7.21 12.79 -8.26
C HIS A 94 -5.74 12.41 -8.08
N ARG A 95 -4.86 12.77 -9.03
CA ARG A 95 -3.45 12.41 -9.01
C ARG A 95 -2.71 13.27 -7.98
N LEU A 96 -1.86 12.64 -7.19
CA LEU A 96 -0.97 13.35 -6.28
C LEU A 96 0.29 13.82 -7.04
N GLY A 97 0.72 15.04 -6.75
CA GLY A 97 1.95 15.62 -7.30
C GLY A 97 3.21 15.28 -6.49
N ALA A 98 3.06 14.89 -5.22
CA ALA A 98 4.14 14.47 -4.33
C ALA A 98 3.59 13.58 -3.20
N PRO A 99 4.38 12.63 -2.67
CA PRO A 99 5.68 12.19 -3.18
C PRO A 99 5.50 11.48 -4.53
N ASP A 100 6.60 11.17 -5.22
CA ASP A 100 6.54 10.35 -6.42
C ASP A 100 6.51 8.85 -6.08
N LEU A 101 6.27 8.02 -7.11
CA LEU A 101 6.25 6.57 -6.96
C LEU A 101 7.62 5.99 -6.60
N ALA A 102 8.73 6.67 -6.91
CA ALA A 102 10.06 6.20 -6.56
C ALA A 102 10.25 6.27 -5.04
N LYS A 103 9.89 7.40 -4.43
CA LYS A 103 9.92 7.57 -2.97
C LYS A 103 8.99 6.59 -2.26
N VAL A 104 7.77 6.39 -2.77
CA VAL A 104 6.85 5.37 -2.21
C VAL A 104 7.45 3.97 -2.33
N GLY A 105 8.06 3.63 -3.47
CA GLY A 105 8.76 2.37 -3.67
C GLY A 105 9.91 2.16 -2.67
N GLU A 106 10.72 3.18 -2.41
CA GLU A 106 11.78 3.13 -1.40
C GLU A 106 11.23 2.86 0.01
N VAL A 107 10.18 3.57 0.41
CA VAL A 107 9.54 3.43 1.73
C VAL A 107 8.98 2.01 1.90
N ILE A 108 8.25 1.49 0.90
CA ILE A 108 7.73 0.12 0.95
C ILE A 108 8.87 -0.91 0.90
N GLY A 109 9.91 -0.68 0.08
CA GLY A 109 11.08 -1.54 0.03
C GLY A 109 11.87 -1.58 1.35
N GLN A 110 11.82 -0.52 2.15
CA GLN A 110 12.35 -0.54 3.53
C GLN A 110 11.52 -1.45 4.43
N LEU A 111 10.19 -1.36 4.37
CA LEU A 111 9.31 -2.27 5.11
C LEU A 111 9.55 -3.74 4.78
N VAL A 112 9.71 -4.08 3.50
CA VAL A 112 10.01 -5.46 3.08
C VAL A 112 11.32 -5.95 3.70
N ARG A 113 12.35 -5.10 3.78
CA ARG A 113 13.64 -5.46 4.39
C ARG A 113 13.55 -5.63 5.91
N ASP A 114 12.70 -4.85 6.57
CA ASP A 114 12.61 -4.84 8.03
C ASP A 114 11.63 -5.90 8.58
N LEU A 115 10.59 -6.25 7.81
CA LEU A 115 9.47 -7.08 8.25
C LEU A 115 9.19 -8.32 7.40
N GLY A 116 9.76 -8.43 6.19
CA GLY A 116 9.59 -9.56 5.27
C GLY A 116 10.59 -10.68 5.53
#